data_AF-A0A6A1I818-F1
#
_entry.id   AF-A0A6A1I818-F1
#
_cell.length_a   1.000
_cell.length_b   1.000
_cell.length_c   1.000
_cell.angle_alpha   90.00
_cell.angle_beta   90.00
_cell.angle_gamma   90.00
#
_symmetry.space_group_name_H-M   'P 1'
#
loop_
_entity.id
_entity.type
_entity.pdbx_description
1 polymer ?
#
loop_
_entity_poly.entity_id
_entity_poly.type
_entity_poly.pdbx_seq_one_letter_code
_entity_poly.pdbx_strand_id
1 'polypeptide(L)'
;MQKKNFLPILALAVGHLVTDLQAGALPIVLPHLKELFTLSYSQLAAIVLTQNITSSVIQPVFGYITDKRSMPVLLPFCAAMAGAGFAAIGWVSSYTLILLTVIIIGIARATYHPQASKTVNFLSDENSKAKNMGSFSLGGNAGMAVGSILMTFLIGLQDGIHNTMYFILPGLLVFGLMMKYMPDYKRVNAEHSLKKAAVQIKAASEKLSYTGMFILLFFIFMRSTIHTGLSTYLPLFFMKFRGSEAIFASALVSAFLLGGVAGTYTGAVLSDRLGARRIILGSIILS
;
A
#
# COMPACT_ATOMS: atom_id res chain seq x y z
N MET A 1 -6.45 22.83 17.41
CA MET A 1 -5.74 22.78 16.10
C MET A 1 -5.90 21.46 15.32
N GLN A 2 -6.31 20.34 15.95
CA GLN A 2 -6.49 19.02 15.29
C GLN A 2 -7.39 18.94 14.04
N LYS A 3 -8.37 19.85 13.86
CA LYS A 3 -9.33 19.76 12.73
C LYS A 3 -8.74 20.17 11.36
N LYS A 4 -7.64 20.95 11.31
CA LYS A 4 -7.21 21.62 10.07
C LYS A 4 -6.57 20.67 9.04
N ASN A 5 -5.93 19.58 9.48
CA ASN A 5 -5.19 18.67 8.59
C ASN A 5 -5.82 17.26 8.45
N PHE A 6 -6.90 16.96 9.18
CA PHE A 6 -7.52 15.63 9.14
C PHE A 6 -8.06 15.27 7.74
N LEU A 7 -8.74 16.20 7.08
CA LEU A 7 -9.32 15.97 5.75
C LEU A 7 -8.25 15.72 4.66
N PRO A 8 -7.16 16.51 4.56
CA PRO A 8 -6.02 16.18 3.70
C PRO A 8 -5.42 14.78 3.97
N ILE A 9 -5.28 14.39 5.23
CA ILE A 9 -4.75 13.06 5.60
C ILE A 9 -5.71 11.95 5.18
N LEU A 10 -7.01 12.15 5.39
CA LEU A 10 -8.04 11.21 4.96
C LEU A 10 -8.04 11.06 3.43
N ALA A 11 -7.87 12.15 2.69
CA ALA A 11 -7.75 12.10 1.23
C ALA A 11 -6.50 11.33 0.77
N LEU A 12 -5.36 11.45 1.47
CA LEU A 12 -4.17 10.61 1.21
C LEU A 12 -4.41 9.13 1.56
N ALA A 13 -5.16 8.84 2.62
CA ALA A 13 -5.53 7.47 2.98
C ALA A 13 -6.49 6.84 1.95
N VAL A 14 -7.47 7.59 1.45
CA VAL A 14 -8.35 7.16 0.34
C VAL A 14 -7.54 7.00 -0.96
N GLY A 15 -6.58 7.90 -1.22
CA GLY A 15 -5.60 7.74 -2.30
C GLY A 15 -4.81 6.45 -2.18
N HIS A 16 -4.37 6.08 -0.97
CA HIS A 16 -3.67 4.83 -0.72
C HIS A 16 -4.57 3.60 -0.97
N LEU A 17 -5.82 3.67 -0.51
CA LEU A 17 -6.83 2.65 -0.78
C LEU A 17 -6.97 2.40 -2.27
N VAL A 18 -7.22 3.44 -3.06
CA VAL A 18 -7.38 3.31 -4.52
C VAL A 18 -6.11 2.81 -5.19
N THR A 19 -4.95 3.28 -4.73
CA THR A 19 -3.63 2.85 -5.22
C THR A 19 -3.39 1.35 -5.02
N ASP A 20 -3.95 0.76 -3.96
CA ASP A 20 -3.76 -0.64 -3.59
C ASP A 20 -4.93 -1.56 -3.98
N LEU A 21 -6.01 -1.03 -4.56
CA LEU A 21 -7.10 -1.86 -5.13
C LEU A 21 -6.56 -2.92 -6.08
N GLN A 22 -5.60 -2.55 -6.93
CA GLN A 22 -5.02 -3.45 -7.93
C GLN A 22 -4.22 -4.62 -7.32
N ALA A 23 -3.64 -4.43 -6.12
CA ALA A 23 -2.90 -5.49 -5.45
C ALA A 23 -3.83 -6.62 -4.96
N GLY A 24 -5.06 -6.26 -4.56
CA GLY A 24 -6.10 -7.23 -4.24
C GLY A 24 -6.83 -7.78 -5.47
N ALA A 25 -6.99 -6.97 -6.51
CA ALA A 25 -7.73 -7.35 -7.72
C ALA A 25 -6.92 -8.25 -8.66
N LEU A 26 -5.60 -8.06 -8.76
CA LEU A 26 -4.76 -8.81 -9.71
C LEU A 26 -4.87 -10.33 -9.52
N PRO A 27 -4.78 -10.91 -8.31
CA PRO A 27 -4.92 -12.36 -8.11
C PRO A 27 -6.25 -12.93 -8.63
N ILE A 28 -7.33 -12.14 -8.61
CA ILE A 28 -8.67 -12.56 -9.07
C ILE A 28 -8.73 -12.64 -10.61
N VAL A 29 -8.02 -11.76 -11.31
CA VAL A 29 -7.99 -11.77 -12.79
C VAL A 29 -6.99 -12.77 -13.36
N LEU A 30 -5.95 -13.18 -12.62
CA LEU A 30 -4.90 -14.07 -13.12
C LEU A 30 -5.42 -15.40 -13.71
N PRO A 31 -6.37 -16.14 -13.09
CA PRO A 31 -6.93 -17.35 -13.69
C PRO A 31 -7.61 -17.08 -15.04
N HIS A 32 -8.34 -15.97 -15.16
CA HIS A 32 -9.02 -15.58 -16.41
C HIS A 32 -8.01 -15.23 -17.51
N LEU A 33 -6.96 -14.47 -17.16
CA LEU A 33 -5.86 -14.17 -18.09
C LEU A 33 -5.14 -15.45 -18.52
N LYS A 34 -4.99 -16.43 -17.63
CA LYS A 34 -4.40 -17.73 -17.96
C LYS A 34 -5.19 -18.44 -19.03
N GLU A 35 -6.51 -18.49 -18.91
CA GLU A 35 -7.38 -19.15 -19.88
C GLU A 35 -7.41 -18.39 -21.21
N LEU A 36 -7.63 -17.07 -21.17
CA LEU A 36 -7.73 -16.22 -22.37
C LEU A 36 -6.46 -16.21 -23.22
N PHE A 37 -5.28 -16.20 -22.58
CA PHE A 37 -3.99 -16.16 -23.27
C PHE A 37 -3.24 -17.50 -23.24
N THR A 38 -3.86 -18.57 -22.77
CA THR A 38 -3.24 -19.90 -22.61
C THR A 38 -1.90 -19.87 -21.86
N LEU A 39 -1.80 -19.05 -20.81
CA LEU A 39 -0.54 -18.80 -20.11
C LEU A 39 -0.06 -20.02 -19.32
N SER A 40 1.25 -20.19 -19.29
CA SER A 40 1.92 -21.10 -18.34
C SER A 40 1.89 -20.54 -16.92
N TYR A 41 2.05 -21.42 -15.92
CA TYR A 41 2.20 -20.98 -14.52
C TYR A 41 3.41 -20.07 -14.31
N SER A 42 4.50 -20.29 -15.07
CA SER A 42 5.68 -19.43 -15.05
C SER A 42 5.37 -18.00 -15.54
N GLN A 43 4.51 -17.86 -16.55
CA GLN A 43 4.06 -16.53 -17.03
C GLN A 43 3.17 -15.84 -15.99
N LEU A 44 2.29 -16.56 -15.30
CA LEU A 44 1.51 -15.98 -14.20
C LEU A 44 2.43 -15.52 -13.06
N ALA A 45 3.39 -16.35 -12.68
CA ALA A 45 4.39 -16.00 -11.67
C ALA A 45 5.23 -14.79 -12.09
N ALA A 46 5.57 -14.68 -13.38
CA ALA A 46 6.28 -13.53 -13.93
C ALA A 46 5.44 -12.24 -13.84
N ILE A 47 4.12 -12.28 -14.11
CA ILE A 47 3.24 -11.12 -13.91
C ILE A 47 3.28 -10.63 -12.45
N VAL A 48 3.14 -11.55 -11.49
CA VAL A 48 3.20 -11.24 -10.05
C VAL A 48 4.57 -10.72 -9.65
N LEU A 49 5.65 -11.33 -10.16
CA LEU A 49 7.02 -10.90 -9.93
C LEU A 49 7.24 -9.47 -10.46
N THR A 50 6.81 -9.19 -11.69
CA THR A 50 6.88 -7.86 -12.30
C THR A 50 6.13 -6.83 -11.46
N GLN A 51 4.93 -7.16 -10.97
CA GLN A 51 4.19 -6.28 -10.07
C GLN A 51 4.98 -5.99 -8.79
N ASN A 52 5.56 -7.00 -8.14
CA ASN A 52 6.31 -6.83 -6.90
C ASN A 52 7.59 -6.02 -7.09
N ILE A 53 8.34 -6.28 -8.17
CA ILE A 53 9.56 -5.52 -8.49
C ILE A 53 9.20 -4.05 -8.71
N THR A 54 8.24 -3.79 -9.60
CA THR A 54 7.90 -2.42 -10.01
C THR A 54 7.18 -1.62 -8.93
N SER A 55 6.39 -2.27 -8.06
CA SER A 55 5.65 -1.58 -7.00
C SER A 55 6.38 -1.48 -5.67
N SER A 56 7.30 -2.39 -5.35
CA SER A 56 7.94 -2.46 -4.01
C SER A 56 9.47 -2.35 -4.05
N VAL A 57 10.14 -3.12 -4.91
CA VAL A 57 11.62 -3.16 -4.95
C VAL A 57 12.20 -1.81 -5.39
N ILE A 58 11.53 -1.11 -6.31
CA ILE A 58 11.99 0.19 -6.82
C ILE A 58 11.60 1.36 -5.89
N GLN A 59 10.75 1.14 -4.87
CA GLN A 59 10.32 2.21 -3.95
C GLN A 59 11.47 3.03 -3.35
N PRO A 60 12.62 2.47 -2.93
CA PRO A 60 13.73 3.27 -2.39
C PRO A 60 14.28 4.30 -3.38
N VAL A 61 14.26 3.98 -4.68
CA VAL A 61 14.69 4.91 -5.74
C VAL A 61 13.74 6.10 -5.80
N PHE A 62 12.43 5.85 -5.84
CA PHE A 62 11.43 6.92 -5.83
C PHE A 62 11.39 7.68 -4.50
N GLY A 63 11.66 7.01 -3.38
CA GLY A 63 11.84 7.64 -2.07
C GLY A 63 12.99 8.63 -2.08
N TYR A 64 14.15 8.24 -2.59
CA TYR A 64 15.30 9.12 -2.74
C TYR A 64 15.03 10.31 -3.67
N ILE A 65 14.37 10.08 -4.81
CA ILE A 65 13.99 11.13 -5.76
C ILE A 65 13.04 12.13 -5.10
N THR A 66 11.99 11.65 -4.43
CA THR A 66 10.98 12.49 -3.77
C THR A 66 11.50 13.18 -2.50
N ASP A 67 12.59 12.67 -1.93
CA ASP A 67 13.34 13.32 -0.85
C ASP A 67 14.24 14.46 -1.30
N LYS A 68 14.82 14.35 -2.49
CA LYS A 68 15.58 15.45 -3.10
C LYS A 68 14.68 16.50 -3.74
N ARG A 69 13.61 16.07 -4.42
CA ARG A 69 12.67 16.93 -5.11
C ARG A 69 11.27 16.65 -4.61
N SER A 70 10.72 17.55 -3.81
CA SER A 70 9.33 17.40 -3.37
C SER A 70 8.37 17.58 -4.55
N MET A 71 7.55 16.56 -4.81
CA MET A 71 6.64 16.50 -5.95
C MET A 71 5.21 16.10 -5.50
N PRO A 72 4.56 16.84 -4.59
CA PRO A 72 3.22 16.50 -4.10
C PRO A 72 2.17 16.52 -5.22
N VAL A 73 2.46 17.23 -6.32
CA VAL A 73 1.64 17.26 -7.52
C VAL A 73 1.46 15.87 -8.14
N LEU A 74 2.43 14.95 -7.98
CA LEU A 74 2.31 13.59 -8.54
C LEU A 74 1.30 12.72 -7.79
N LEU A 75 0.96 13.05 -6.54
CA LEU A 75 0.13 12.17 -5.70
C LEU A 75 -1.23 11.82 -6.33
N PRO A 76 -2.06 12.79 -6.80
CA PRO A 76 -3.33 12.46 -7.43
C PRO A 76 -3.15 11.66 -8.73
N PHE A 77 -2.15 11.99 -9.55
CA PHE A 77 -1.89 11.28 -10.80
C PHE A 77 -1.45 9.85 -10.57
N CYS A 78 -0.57 9.61 -9.60
CA CYS A 78 -0.16 8.26 -9.24
C CYS A 78 -1.33 7.43 -8.70
N ALA A 79 -2.16 7.99 -7.81
CA ALA A 79 -3.35 7.28 -7.31
C ALA A 79 -4.36 6.98 -8.42
N ALA A 80 -4.61 7.96 -9.29
CA ALA A 80 -5.50 7.80 -10.44
C ALA A 80 -4.95 6.77 -11.44
N MET A 81 -3.65 6.83 -11.76
CA MET A 81 -2.99 5.89 -12.66
C MET A 81 -2.93 4.48 -12.08
N ALA A 82 -2.78 4.34 -10.76
CA ALA A 82 -2.82 3.03 -10.12
C ALA A 82 -4.23 2.42 -10.14
N GLY A 83 -5.27 3.23 -9.86
CA GLY A 83 -6.67 2.78 -9.94
C GLY A 83 -7.14 2.56 -11.37
N ALA A 84 -7.08 3.60 -12.21
CA ALA A 84 -7.53 3.57 -13.60
C ALA A 84 -6.62 2.74 -14.52
N GLY A 85 -5.33 2.59 -14.22
CA GLY A 85 -4.43 1.76 -15.02
C GLY A 85 -4.85 0.29 -15.01
N PHE A 86 -5.42 -0.18 -13.90
CA PHE A 86 -5.96 -1.54 -13.82
C PHE A 86 -7.18 -1.76 -14.73
N ALA A 87 -7.88 -0.69 -15.11
CA ALA A 87 -9.02 -0.75 -16.02
C ALA A 87 -8.66 -1.31 -17.41
N ALA A 88 -7.40 -1.17 -17.84
CA ALA A 88 -6.93 -1.67 -19.12
C ALA A 88 -6.67 -3.19 -19.12
N ILE A 89 -6.52 -3.83 -17.97
CA ILE A 89 -5.98 -5.21 -17.90
C ILE A 89 -6.90 -6.26 -18.54
N GLY A 90 -8.22 -6.05 -18.50
CA GLY A 90 -9.18 -6.92 -19.18
C GLY A 90 -9.33 -6.66 -20.66
N TRP A 91 -8.66 -5.66 -21.23
CA TRP A 91 -8.83 -5.19 -22.61
C TRP A 91 -7.56 -5.32 -23.46
N VAL A 92 -6.42 -5.62 -22.84
CA VAL A 92 -5.18 -5.85 -23.58
C VAL A 92 -5.25 -7.13 -24.39
N SER A 93 -4.57 -7.17 -25.54
CA SER A 93 -4.63 -8.27 -26.51
C SER A 93 -3.39 -9.16 -26.54
N SER A 94 -2.41 -8.93 -25.64
CA SER A 94 -1.20 -9.76 -25.57
C SER A 94 -0.57 -9.77 -24.18
N TYR A 95 0.19 -10.83 -23.91
CA TYR A 95 0.95 -10.99 -22.67
C TYR A 95 1.93 -9.82 -22.42
N THR A 96 2.57 -9.29 -23.46
CA THR A 96 3.46 -8.12 -23.34
C THR A 96 2.70 -6.90 -22.86
N LEU A 97 1.49 -6.66 -23.37
CA LEU A 97 0.65 -5.54 -22.93
C LEU A 97 0.15 -5.71 -21.48
N ILE A 98 -0.09 -6.95 -21.04
CA ILE A 98 -0.37 -7.25 -19.63
C ILE A 98 0.82 -6.79 -18.77
N LEU A 99 2.04 -7.21 -19.12
CA LEU A 99 3.24 -6.82 -18.37
C LEU A 99 3.45 -5.31 -18.36
N LEU A 100 3.29 -4.63 -19.50
CA LEU A 100 3.42 -3.18 -19.57
C LEU A 100 2.39 -2.46 -18.68
N THR A 101 1.15 -2.93 -18.68
CA THR A 101 0.09 -2.39 -17.82
C THR A 101 0.47 -2.55 -16.34
N VAL A 102 0.93 -3.73 -15.94
CA VAL A 102 1.38 -4.02 -14.58
C VAL A 102 2.60 -3.17 -14.18
N ILE A 103 3.55 -2.95 -15.10
CA ILE A 103 4.72 -2.09 -14.87
C ILE A 103 4.29 -0.64 -14.60
N ILE A 104 3.40 -0.09 -15.45
CA ILE A 104 2.93 1.30 -15.32
C ILE A 104 2.23 1.49 -13.97
N ILE A 105 1.33 0.58 -13.62
CA ILE A 105 0.63 0.61 -12.32
C ILE A 105 1.64 0.48 -11.17
N GLY A 106 2.62 -0.42 -11.29
CA GLY A 106 3.65 -0.62 -10.29
C GLY A 106 4.48 0.64 -10.04
N ILE A 107 4.92 1.32 -11.10
CA ILE A 107 5.66 2.59 -11.00
C ILE A 107 4.80 3.68 -10.34
N ALA A 108 3.50 3.74 -10.65
CA ALA A 108 2.56 4.66 -10.00
C ALA A 108 2.56 4.46 -8.48
N ARG A 109 2.42 3.21 -8.03
CA ARG A 109 2.44 2.83 -6.61
C ARG A 109 3.78 3.15 -5.96
N ALA A 110 4.88 2.76 -6.60
CA ALA A 110 6.22 2.97 -6.07
C ALA A 110 6.55 4.46 -5.89
N THR A 111 5.97 5.33 -6.72
CA THR A 111 6.08 6.78 -6.58
C THR A 111 5.14 7.32 -5.49
N TYR A 112 3.91 6.80 -5.41
CA TYR A 112 2.88 7.25 -4.47
C TYR A 112 3.28 7.04 -3.02
N HIS A 113 3.65 5.81 -2.62
CA HIS A 113 3.85 5.45 -1.22
C HIS A 113 4.87 6.33 -0.47
N PRO A 114 6.13 6.52 -0.96
CA PRO A 114 7.09 7.36 -0.25
C PRO A 114 6.64 8.82 -0.16
N GLN A 115 6.11 9.38 -1.25
CA GLN A 115 5.69 10.78 -1.28
C GLN A 115 4.44 11.04 -0.42
N ALA A 116 3.50 10.10 -0.38
CA ALA A 116 2.28 10.20 0.41
C ALA A 116 2.60 10.04 1.91
N SER A 117 3.36 8.99 2.27
CA SER A 117 3.81 8.73 3.65
C SER A 117 4.53 9.94 4.24
N LYS A 118 5.44 10.54 3.46
CA LYS A 118 6.13 11.79 3.81
C LYS A 118 5.15 12.96 4.00
N THR A 119 4.20 13.14 3.09
CA THR A 119 3.21 14.22 3.18
C THR A 119 2.30 14.05 4.39
N VAL A 120 1.89 12.82 4.73
CA VAL A 120 1.12 12.52 5.96
C VAL A 120 1.95 12.85 7.20
N ASN A 121 3.23 12.49 7.23
CA ASN A 121 4.15 12.84 8.31
C ASN A 121 4.23 14.37 8.48
N PHE A 122 4.32 15.13 7.39
CA PHE A 122 4.38 16.60 7.44
C PHE A 122 3.05 17.27 7.82
N LEU A 123 1.92 16.62 7.54
CA LEU A 123 0.59 17.07 7.98
C LEU A 123 0.34 16.77 9.47
N SER A 124 1.15 15.91 10.08
CA SER A 124 0.96 15.43 11.44
C SER A 124 1.74 16.26 12.46
N ASP A 125 1.11 16.47 13.60
CA ASP A 125 1.78 17.02 14.79
C ASP A 125 2.45 15.88 15.59
N GLU A 126 3.38 16.21 16.49
CA GLU A 126 4.16 15.25 17.28
C GLU A 126 3.28 14.21 18.02
N ASN A 127 2.13 14.64 18.56
CA ASN A 127 1.21 13.80 19.33
C ASN A 127 0.21 13.00 18.48
N SER A 128 0.29 13.09 17.15
CA SER A 128 -0.69 12.47 16.23
C SER A 128 -0.05 11.70 15.08
N LYS A 129 1.28 11.66 15.05
CA LYS A 129 2.05 11.14 13.92
C LYS A 129 1.80 9.65 13.72
N ALA A 130 1.89 8.84 14.78
CA ALA A 130 1.66 7.41 14.64
C ALA A 130 0.21 7.12 14.26
N LYS A 131 -0.78 7.78 14.86
CA LYS A 131 -2.20 7.64 14.52
C LYS A 131 -2.50 8.00 13.05
N ASN A 132 -1.96 9.12 12.57
CA ASN A 132 -2.20 9.56 11.19
C ASN A 132 -1.50 8.65 10.18
N MET A 133 -0.26 8.24 10.47
CA MET A 133 0.43 7.21 9.68
C MET A 133 -0.30 5.87 9.70
N GLY A 134 -0.87 5.47 10.85
CA GLY A 134 -1.70 4.28 10.98
C GLY A 134 -3.00 4.38 10.15
N SER A 135 -3.62 5.55 10.11
CA SER A 135 -4.81 5.80 9.28
C SER A 135 -4.47 5.73 7.79
N PHE A 136 -3.31 6.26 7.40
CA PHE A 136 -2.78 6.11 6.04
C PHE A 136 -2.51 4.64 5.70
N SER A 137 -1.87 3.87 6.59
CA SER A 137 -1.63 2.43 6.39
C SER A 137 -2.91 1.60 6.33
N LEU A 138 -3.94 1.98 7.11
CA LEU A 138 -5.26 1.36 7.04
C LEU A 138 -5.87 1.51 5.63
N GLY A 139 -5.64 2.67 4.99
CA GLY A 139 -6.03 2.92 3.60
C GLY A 139 -5.51 1.85 2.64
N GLY A 140 -4.21 1.57 2.65
CA GLY A 140 -3.61 0.54 1.76
C GLY A 140 -4.13 -0.88 2.02
N ASN A 141 -4.23 -1.28 3.29
CA ASN A 141 -4.79 -2.59 3.67
C ASN A 141 -6.26 -2.74 3.25
N ALA A 142 -7.07 -1.70 3.48
CA ALA A 142 -8.44 -1.66 3.01
C ALA A 142 -8.51 -1.69 1.48
N GLY A 143 -7.57 -1.04 0.79
CA GLY A 143 -7.42 -1.06 -0.67
C GLY A 143 -7.30 -2.48 -1.20
N MET A 144 -6.38 -3.28 -0.65
CA MET A 144 -6.24 -4.68 -1.04
C MET A 144 -7.54 -5.47 -0.83
N ALA A 145 -8.16 -5.37 0.34
CA ALA A 145 -9.41 -6.09 0.63
C ALA A 145 -10.57 -5.67 -0.30
N VAL A 146 -10.80 -4.36 -0.43
CA VAL A 146 -11.84 -3.80 -1.29
C VAL A 146 -11.57 -4.15 -2.75
N GLY A 147 -10.31 -4.14 -3.19
CA GLY A 147 -9.91 -4.50 -4.54
C GLY A 147 -10.26 -5.96 -4.88
N SER A 148 -9.97 -6.90 -3.98
CA SER A 148 -10.37 -8.31 -4.16
C SER A 148 -11.90 -8.45 -4.22
N ILE A 149 -12.63 -7.88 -3.25
CA ILE A 149 -14.10 -7.98 -3.19
C ILE A 149 -14.75 -7.36 -4.44
N LEU A 150 -14.31 -6.15 -4.81
CA LEU A 150 -14.81 -5.45 -5.99
C LEU A 150 -14.55 -6.27 -7.24
N MET A 151 -13.33 -6.78 -7.44
CA MET A 151 -13.00 -7.55 -8.63
C MET A 151 -13.75 -8.89 -8.69
N THR A 152 -13.91 -9.59 -7.58
CA THR A 152 -14.72 -10.82 -7.51
C THR A 152 -16.16 -10.55 -7.91
N PHE A 153 -16.77 -9.48 -7.40
CA PHE A 153 -18.12 -9.08 -7.79
C PHE A 153 -18.20 -8.75 -9.29
N LEU A 154 -17.27 -7.94 -9.79
CA LEU A 154 -17.25 -7.49 -11.18
C LEU A 154 -17.02 -8.62 -12.18
N ILE A 155 -16.18 -9.61 -11.86
CA ILE A 155 -15.98 -10.80 -12.71
C ILE A 155 -17.25 -11.65 -12.79
N GLY A 156 -18.09 -11.64 -11.76
CA GLY A 156 -19.36 -12.38 -11.75
C GLY A 156 -20.48 -11.73 -12.59
N LEU A 157 -20.29 -10.50 -13.06
CA LEU A 157 -21.25 -9.81 -13.92
C LEU A 157 -21.11 -10.27 -15.39
N GLN A 158 -22.10 -9.91 -16.20
CA GLN A 158 -21.99 -10.00 -17.66
C GLN A 158 -20.72 -9.25 -18.12
N ASP A 159 -20.04 -9.75 -19.15
CA ASP A 159 -18.73 -9.27 -19.65
C ASP A 159 -17.46 -9.71 -18.89
N GLY A 160 -17.59 -10.36 -17.72
CA GLY A 160 -16.48 -11.02 -17.03
C GLY A 160 -15.25 -10.15 -16.79
N ILE A 161 -14.12 -10.48 -17.43
CA ILE A 161 -12.84 -9.77 -17.24
C ILE A 161 -12.87 -8.31 -17.74
N HIS A 162 -13.73 -7.99 -18.71
CA HIS A 162 -13.83 -6.63 -19.27
C HIS A 162 -14.37 -5.62 -18.25
N ASN A 163 -15.05 -6.09 -17.21
CA ASN A 163 -15.51 -5.28 -16.08
C ASN A 163 -14.38 -4.68 -15.23
N THR A 164 -13.13 -5.07 -15.47
CA THR A 164 -11.96 -4.32 -14.97
C THR A 164 -12.07 -2.82 -15.30
N MET A 165 -12.75 -2.44 -16.39
CA MET A 165 -13.00 -1.05 -16.78
C MET A 165 -13.57 -0.17 -15.65
N TYR A 166 -14.39 -0.72 -14.75
CA TYR A 166 -15.01 0.04 -13.67
C TYR A 166 -14.02 0.58 -12.63
N PHE A 167 -12.77 0.09 -12.61
CA PHE A 167 -11.70 0.65 -11.79
C PHE A 167 -11.31 2.08 -12.20
N ILE A 168 -11.73 2.55 -13.38
CA ILE A 168 -11.59 3.96 -13.77
C ILE A 168 -12.34 4.90 -12.80
N LEU A 169 -13.50 4.47 -12.27
CA LEU A 169 -14.34 5.27 -11.40
C LEU A 169 -13.62 5.67 -10.09
N PRO A 170 -13.11 4.72 -9.26
CA PRO A 170 -12.37 5.08 -8.06
C PRO A 170 -11.10 5.89 -8.38
N GLY A 171 -10.43 5.62 -9.51
CA GLY A 171 -9.26 6.38 -9.97
C GLY A 171 -9.57 7.87 -10.23
N LEU A 172 -10.67 8.16 -10.94
CA LEU A 172 -11.10 9.53 -11.22
C LEU A 172 -11.64 10.24 -9.98
N LEU A 173 -12.40 9.53 -9.14
CA LEU A 173 -12.94 10.09 -7.89
C LEU A 173 -11.82 10.52 -6.95
N VAL A 174 -10.79 9.67 -6.79
CA VAL A 174 -9.67 9.98 -5.89
C VAL A 174 -8.79 11.09 -6.45
N PHE A 175 -8.64 11.17 -7.78
CA PHE A 175 -7.96 12.30 -8.43
C PHE A 175 -8.60 13.62 -8.03
N GLY A 176 -9.92 13.76 -8.20
CA GLY A 176 -10.66 14.97 -7.84
C GLY A 176 -10.56 15.30 -6.34
N LEU A 177 -10.71 14.28 -5.48
CA LEU A 177 -10.58 14.43 -4.03
C LEU A 177 -9.19 14.94 -3.62
N MET A 178 -8.13 14.38 -4.18
CA MET A 178 -6.77 14.76 -3.82
C MET A 178 -6.37 16.11 -4.43
N MET A 179 -6.86 16.44 -5.61
CA MET A 179 -6.67 17.76 -6.22
C MET A 179 -7.27 18.88 -5.36
N LYS A 180 -8.43 18.63 -4.73
CA LYS A 180 -9.05 19.57 -3.78
C LYS A 180 -8.12 19.96 -2.62
N TYR A 181 -7.30 19.02 -2.14
CA TYR A 181 -6.36 19.24 -1.01
C TYR A 181 -4.91 19.48 -1.47
N MET A 182 -4.67 19.65 -2.78
CA MET A 182 -3.35 19.95 -3.34
C MET A 182 -2.68 21.19 -2.72
N PRO A 183 -3.39 22.29 -2.40
CA PRO A 183 -2.76 23.45 -1.73
C PRO A 183 -2.12 23.08 -0.40
N ASP A 184 -2.77 22.24 0.41
CA ASP A 184 -2.23 21.77 1.69
C ASP A 184 -1.00 20.89 1.48
N TYR A 185 -1.04 19.97 0.50
CA TYR A 185 0.10 19.10 0.20
C TYR A 185 1.32 19.89 -0.26
N LYS A 186 1.13 20.91 -1.11
CA LYS A 186 2.21 21.81 -1.55
C LYS A 186 2.76 22.62 -0.38
N ARG A 187 1.88 23.19 0.45
CA ARG A 187 2.26 24.03 1.59
C ARG A 187 3.14 23.28 2.59
N VAL A 188 2.70 22.13 3.11
CA VAL A 188 3.45 21.39 4.13
C VAL A 188 4.78 20.84 3.61
N ASN A 189 4.82 20.44 2.34
CA ASN A 189 6.06 19.99 1.71
C ASN A 189 7.05 21.15 1.51
N ALA A 190 6.58 22.33 1.13
CA ALA A 190 7.42 23.53 1.00
C ALA A 190 7.95 23.99 2.36
N GLU A 191 7.08 24.07 3.38
CA GLU A 191 7.46 24.41 4.76
C GLU A 191 8.55 23.47 5.29
N HIS A 192 8.42 22.16 5.05
CA HIS A 192 9.43 21.19 5.47
C HIS A 192 10.74 21.33 4.68
N SER A 193 10.70 21.56 3.37
CA SER A 193 11.90 21.79 2.55
C SER A 193 12.68 23.01 3.02
N LEU A 194 11.99 24.11 3.37
CA LEU A 194 12.61 25.32 3.93
C LEU A 194 13.25 25.06 5.30
N LYS A 195 12.54 24.36 6.20
CA LYS A 195 13.09 23.95 7.50
C LYS A 195 14.35 23.08 7.35
N LYS A 196 14.34 22.11 6.42
CA LYS A 196 15.48 21.24 6.15
C LYS A 196 16.70 22.02 5.65
N ALA A 197 16.50 22.99 4.76
CA ALA A 197 17.56 23.87 4.28
C ALA A 197 18.15 24.74 5.42
N ALA A 198 17.31 25.26 6.32
CA ALA A 198 17.75 26.05 7.47
C ALA A 198 18.55 25.23 8.50
N VAL A 199 18.20 23.95 8.70
CA VAL A 199 18.92 23.03 9.61
C VAL A 199 20.25 22.57 9.02
N GLN A 200 20.34 22.37 7.70
CA GLN A 200 21.60 22.03 7.01
C GLN A 200 22.68 23.12 7.15
N ILE A 201 22.28 24.37 7.38
CA ILE A 201 23.21 25.49 7.65
C ILE A 201 23.75 25.43 9.09
N LYS A 202 23.10 24.71 10.01
CA LYS A 202 23.34 24.76 11.47
C LYS A 202 23.88 23.48 12.14
N ALA A 203 24.02 22.34 11.45
CA ALA A 203 24.41 21.10 12.13
C ALA A 203 25.39 20.20 11.35
N ALA A 204 26.40 19.69 12.06
CA ALA A 204 27.15 18.49 11.70
C ALA A 204 26.17 17.31 11.62
N SER A 205 26.20 16.55 10.53
CA SER A 205 25.23 15.46 10.33
C SER A 205 25.35 14.43 11.46
N GLU A 206 24.30 14.25 12.26
CA GLU A 206 24.16 13.04 13.04
C GLU A 206 24.24 11.85 12.06
N LYS A 207 25.31 11.07 12.16
CA LYS A 207 25.50 9.90 11.29
C LYS A 207 24.41 8.90 11.64
N LEU A 208 23.60 8.52 10.64
CA LEU A 208 22.67 7.41 10.81
C LEU A 208 23.43 6.17 11.31
N SER A 209 22.93 5.55 12.38
CA SER A 209 23.48 4.30 12.86
C SER A 209 23.12 3.18 11.88
N TYR A 210 24.09 2.74 11.07
CA TYR A 210 23.93 1.60 10.19
C TYR A 210 23.52 0.33 10.95
N THR A 211 24.06 0.13 12.16
CA THR A 211 23.69 -0.97 13.04
C THR A 211 22.22 -0.90 13.47
N GLY A 212 21.76 0.28 13.90
CA GLY A 212 20.35 0.48 14.27
C GLY A 212 19.40 0.25 13.09
N MET A 213 19.77 0.72 11.90
CA MET A 213 19.01 0.49 10.68
C MET A 213 18.97 -1.00 10.31
N PHE A 214 20.11 -1.70 10.39
CA PHE A 214 20.17 -3.14 10.12
C PHE A 214 19.27 -3.93 11.06
N ILE A 215 19.34 -3.68 12.38
CA ILE A 215 18.50 -4.35 13.37
C ILE A 215 17.01 -4.12 13.06
N LEU A 216 16.63 -2.88 12.75
CA LEU A 216 15.25 -2.55 12.41
C LEU A 216 14.77 -3.25 11.13
N LEU A 217 15.58 -3.23 10.07
CA LEU A 217 15.25 -3.89 8.80
C LEU A 217 15.17 -5.41 8.96
N PHE A 218 16.10 -6.01 9.71
CA PHE A 218 16.10 -7.43 10.00
C PHE A 218 14.84 -7.84 10.79
N PHE A 219 14.46 -7.04 11.80
CA PHE A 219 13.21 -7.26 12.53
C PHE A 219 11.99 -7.20 11.62
N ILE A 220 11.90 -6.18 10.75
CA ILE A 220 10.80 -6.05 9.78
C ILE A 220 10.76 -7.26 8.84
N PHE A 221 11.92 -7.73 8.37
CA PHE A 221 12.04 -8.90 7.50
C PHE A 221 11.53 -10.18 8.19
N MET A 222 11.99 -10.46 9.41
CA MET A 222 11.53 -11.62 10.20
C MET A 222 10.02 -11.56 10.45
N ARG A 223 9.51 -10.43 10.94
CA ARG A 223 8.07 -10.23 11.19
C ARG A 223 7.24 -10.43 9.92
N SER A 224 7.68 -9.87 8.80
CA SER A 224 6.96 -9.95 7.52
C SER A 224 6.99 -11.37 6.94
N THR A 225 8.08 -12.10 7.16
CA THR A 225 8.22 -13.51 6.76
C THR A 225 7.24 -14.38 7.53
N ILE A 226 7.18 -14.23 8.85
CA ILE A 226 6.22 -14.96 9.71
C ILE A 226 4.78 -14.62 9.30
N HIS A 227 4.48 -13.32 9.12
CA HIS A 227 3.14 -12.87 8.73
C HIS A 227 2.70 -13.48 7.39
N THR A 228 3.56 -13.39 6.37
CA THR A 228 3.28 -13.92 5.03
C THR A 228 3.18 -15.44 5.03
N GLY A 229 4.05 -16.11 5.80
CA GLY A 229 4.02 -17.56 5.98
C GLY A 229 2.71 -18.03 6.61
N LEU A 230 2.29 -17.39 7.70
CA LEU A 230 1.00 -17.70 8.35
C LEU A 230 -0.17 -17.41 7.42
N SER A 231 -0.25 -16.23 6.80
CA SER A 231 -1.40 -15.89 5.94
C SER A 231 -1.52 -16.82 4.72
N THR A 232 -0.40 -17.35 4.22
CA THR A 232 -0.37 -18.21 3.03
C THR A 232 -0.63 -19.68 3.38
N TYR A 233 0.06 -20.21 4.39
CA TYR A 233 0.09 -21.65 4.64
C TYR A 233 -0.89 -22.11 5.72
N LEU A 234 -1.44 -21.22 6.55
CA LEU A 234 -2.39 -21.60 7.60
C LEU A 234 -3.64 -22.32 7.06
N PRO A 235 -4.33 -21.85 5.99
CA PRO A 235 -5.49 -22.55 5.45
C PRO A 235 -5.10 -23.90 4.86
N LEU A 236 -3.99 -23.93 4.11
CA LEU A 236 -3.45 -25.13 3.48
C LEU A 236 -3.11 -26.21 4.51
N PHE A 237 -2.53 -25.81 5.64
CA PHE A 237 -2.20 -26.71 6.73
C PHE A 237 -3.46 -27.34 7.35
N PHE A 238 -4.47 -26.53 7.67
CA PHE A 238 -5.71 -27.03 8.28
C PHE A 238 -6.52 -27.91 7.33
N MET A 239 -6.59 -27.55 6.04
CA MET A 239 -7.28 -28.38 5.05
C MET A 239 -6.55 -29.70 4.83
N LYS A 240 -5.22 -29.67 4.61
CA LYS A 240 -4.46 -30.86 4.21
C LYS A 240 -4.14 -31.80 5.37
N PHE A 241 -3.74 -31.27 6.53
CA PHE A 241 -3.23 -32.07 7.66
C PHE A 241 -4.22 -32.20 8.82
N ARG A 242 -5.22 -31.31 8.91
CA ARG A 242 -6.27 -31.38 9.94
C ARG A 242 -7.63 -31.78 9.37
N GLY A 243 -7.72 -32.01 8.05
CA GLY A 243 -8.96 -32.39 7.37
C GLY A 243 -10.09 -31.39 7.55
N SER A 244 -9.77 -30.13 7.85
CA SER A 244 -10.76 -29.10 8.13
C SER A 244 -11.44 -28.63 6.84
N GLU A 245 -12.71 -28.26 6.95
CA GLU A 245 -13.45 -27.65 5.84
C GLU A 245 -12.80 -26.34 5.38
N ALA A 246 -12.88 -26.07 4.07
CA ALA A 246 -12.29 -24.88 3.46
C ALA A 246 -12.78 -23.57 4.09
N ILE A 247 -14.06 -23.52 4.49
CA ILE A 247 -14.68 -22.35 5.12
C ILE A 247 -14.02 -22.07 6.47
N PHE A 248 -13.89 -23.09 7.33
CA PHE A 248 -13.26 -22.94 8.65
C PHE A 248 -11.78 -22.53 8.52
N ALA A 249 -11.03 -23.20 7.64
CA ALA A 249 -9.62 -22.89 7.40
C ALA A 249 -9.40 -21.44 6.90
N SER A 250 -10.31 -20.95 6.05
CA SER A 250 -10.30 -19.57 5.55
C SER A 250 -10.70 -18.56 6.63
N ALA A 251 -11.63 -18.92 7.52
CA ALA A 251 -12.03 -18.08 8.63
C ALA A 251 -10.88 -17.83 9.63
N LEU A 252 -10.00 -18.82 9.86
CA LEU A 252 -8.82 -18.64 10.72
C LEU A 252 -7.85 -17.58 10.19
N VAL A 253 -7.57 -17.57 8.87
CA VAL A 253 -6.73 -16.52 8.27
C VAL A 253 -7.45 -15.18 8.29
N SER A 254 -8.76 -15.15 8.07
CA SER A 254 -9.53 -13.91 8.19
C SER A 254 -9.45 -13.33 9.61
N ALA A 255 -9.56 -14.15 10.64
CA ALA A 255 -9.36 -13.74 12.03
C ALA A 255 -7.94 -13.21 12.29
N PHE A 256 -6.91 -13.89 11.76
CA PHE A 256 -5.52 -13.43 11.83
C PHE A 256 -5.31 -12.05 11.18
N LEU A 257 -5.83 -11.85 9.97
CA LEU A 257 -5.73 -10.59 9.24
C LEU A 257 -6.51 -9.46 9.92
N LEU A 258 -7.73 -9.74 10.41
CA LEU A 258 -8.53 -8.77 11.19
C LEU A 258 -7.84 -8.37 12.50
N GLY A 259 -7.24 -9.33 13.20
CA GLY A 259 -6.39 -9.06 14.35
C GLY A 259 -5.20 -8.15 14.00
N GLY A 260 -4.58 -8.37 12.83
CA GLY A 260 -3.52 -7.51 12.29
C GLY A 260 -3.99 -6.07 12.02
N VAL A 261 -5.19 -5.87 11.48
CA VAL A 261 -5.79 -4.55 11.26
C VAL A 261 -6.05 -3.84 12.60
N ALA A 262 -6.70 -4.53 13.53
CA ALA A 262 -6.97 -3.99 14.87
C ALA A 262 -5.67 -3.64 15.61
N GLY A 263 -4.67 -4.54 15.56
CA GLY A 263 -3.35 -4.35 16.16
C GLY A 263 -2.58 -3.18 15.54
N THR A 264 -2.68 -2.98 14.21
CA THR A 264 -2.04 -1.85 13.53
C THR A 264 -2.59 -0.51 14.00
N TYR A 265 -3.91 -0.37 14.06
CA TYR A 265 -4.53 0.89 14.49
C TYR A 265 -4.35 1.14 15.99
N THR A 266 -4.61 0.14 16.83
CA THR A 266 -4.42 0.26 18.29
C THR A 266 -2.97 0.51 18.65
N GLY A 267 -2.02 -0.22 18.04
CA GLY A 267 -0.59 0.00 18.21
C GLY A 267 -0.15 1.40 17.78
N ALA A 268 -0.71 1.93 16.69
CA ALA A 268 -0.45 3.30 16.25
C ALA A 268 -0.94 4.34 17.27
N VAL A 269 -2.17 4.22 17.76
CA VAL A 269 -2.74 5.13 18.78
C VAL A 269 -1.97 5.04 20.10
N LEU A 270 -1.60 3.83 20.52
CA LEU A 270 -0.82 3.61 21.73
C LEU A 270 0.62 4.11 21.58
N SER A 271 1.20 4.05 20.37
CA SER A 271 2.55 4.55 20.09
C SER A 271 2.66 6.06 20.30
N ASP A 272 1.63 6.83 19.91
CA ASP A 272 1.59 8.27 20.18
C ASP A 272 1.51 8.60 21.69
N ARG A 273 0.94 7.69 22.51
CA ARG A 273 0.77 7.91 23.97
C ARG A 273 1.90 7.37 24.82
N LEU A 274 2.41 6.18 24.48
CA LEU A 274 3.34 5.40 25.29
C LEU A 274 4.76 5.38 24.71
N GLY A 275 4.92 5.84 23.47
CA GLY A 275 6.18 5.86 22.73
C GLY A 275 6.43 4.59 21.91
N ALA A 276 6.93 4.76 20.68
CA ALA A 276 7.11 3.69 19.71
C ALA A 276 7.97 2.51 20.22
N ARG A 277 9.07 2.79 20.94
CA ARG A 277 9.95 1.73 21.46
C ARG A 277 9.25 0.79 22.44
N ARG A 278 8.40 1.33 23.33
CA ARG A 278 7.66 0.53 24.32
C ARG A 278 6.61 -0.34 23.64
N ILE A 279 5.92 0.21 22.64
CA ILE A 279 4.92 -0.55 21.87
C ILE A 279 5.56 -1.66 21.05
N ILE A 280 6.69 -1.39 20.38
CA ILE A 280 7.40 -2.42 19.63
C ILE A 280 7.83 -3.56 20.58
N LEU A 281 8.53 -3.25 21.68
CA LEU A 281 8.98 -4.27 22.63
C LEU A 281 7.81 -5.02 23.28
N GLY A 282 6.76 -4.32 23.69
CA GLY A 282 5.56 -4.93 24.26
C GLY A 282 4.85 -5.85 23.27
N SER A 283 4.76 -5.44 21.99
CA SER A 283 4.17 -6.29 20.95
C SER A 283 4.97 -7.57 20.74
N ILE A 284 6.31 -7.50 20.74
CA ILE A 284 7.18 -8.66 20.58
C ILE A 284 6.99 -9.67 21.71
N ILE A 285 6.81 -9.20 22.95
CA ILE A 285 6.60 -10.09 24.10
C ILE A 285 5.23 -10.78 24.03
N LEU A 286 4.25 -10.15 23.39
CA LEU A 286 2.87 -10.62 23.31
C LEU A 286 2.52 -11.41 22.04
N SER A 287 3.41 -11.45 21.04
CA SER A 287 3.18 -12.14 19.75
C SER A 287 4.05 -13.37 19.58
#